data_AF-A0AAU2LE77-F1
#
_entry.id   AF-A0AAU2LE77-F1
#
_cell.length_a   1.000
_cell.length_b   1.000
_cell.length_c   1.000
_cell.angle_alpha   90.00
_cell.angle_beta   90.00
_cell.angle_gamma   90.00
#
_symmetry.space_group_name_H-M   'P 1'
#
loop_
_entity.id
_entity.type
_entity.pdbx_description
1 polymer ?
#
loop_
_entity_poly.entity_id
_entity_poly.type
_entity_poly.pdbx_seq_one_letter_code
_entity_poly.pdbx_strand_id
1 'polypeptide(L)'
;MIRSRTLWRGSARYARQIYLAGEPRRSTSRLAWGYASLPVSLSARGSRVSYPPRMRGQFTGWPEQAMDVLWQLQGEPTRVTRERYRADRERLVRQPMIALLNEVADTDPRYEDFSVWHYRTDSWWWQHQCAVIRLGRKIEIGLRFSLDGLRIQGAWWYPDPGQVDMFRKAVASERSGRELPAILDDVRKKGYDITGDVMKRPPRGYPTDHPRTNLLRHRSLIAARPLGCEEWLHTPEAVDRVLSAAADLDALLMWLVRHVKRAA
;
A
#
# COMPACT_ATOMS: atom_id res chain seq x y z
N MET A 1 -14.71 41.19 33.52
CA MET A 1 -14.99 41.76 32.18
C MET A 1 -14.23 40.91 31.16
N ILE A 2 -14.93 40.06 30.41
CA ILE A 2 -14.35 39.09 29.44
C ILE A 2 -14.85 39.48 28.05
N ARG A 3 -13.94 39.50 27.05
CA ARG A 3 -14.10 39.34 25.58
C ARG A 3 -12.71 39.61 24.95
N SER A 4 -12.20 38.96 23.92
CA SER A 4 -12.74 38.05 22.89
C SER A 4 -11.55 37.38 22.15
N ARG A 5 -11.50 36.04 22.02
CA ARG A 5 -11.80 35.25 20.80
C ARG A 5 -11.02 35.65 19.52
N THR A 6 -9.99 34.86 19.19
CA THR A 6 -9.58 34.60 17.79
C THR A 6 -9.67 33.10 17.57
N LEU A 7 -10.76 32.70 16.92
CA LEU A 7 -11.16 31.32 16.65
C LEU A 7 -10.52 30.82 15.35
N TRP A 8 -9.76 29.74 15.50
CA TRP A 8 -9.52 28.63 14.57
C TRP A 8 -10.57 28.49 13.45
N ARG A 9 -10.14 28.52 12.17
CA ARG A 9 -11.02 28.35 10.97
C ARG A 9 -10.41 27.52 9.82
N GLY A 10 -9.36 26.73 10.04
CA GLY A 10 -8.69 25.93 8.98
C GLY A 10 -9.12 24.47 8.85
N SER A 11 -9.29 23.74 9.95
CA SER A 11 -9.42 22.27 9.96
C SER A 11 -10.83 21.74 9.68
N ALA A 12 -11.87 22.57 9.79
CA ALA A 12 -13.26 22.12 9.68
C ALA A 12 -13.75 21.93 8.23
N ARG A 13 -12.95 22.27 7.21
CA ARG A 13 -13.39 22.21 5.81
C ARG A 13 -13.30 20.79 5.21
N TYR A 14 -12.36 19.96 5.66
CA TYR A 14 -12.20 18.59 5.16
C TYR A 14 -13.09 17.56 5.88
N ALA A 15 -13.36 17.74 7.17
CA ALA A 15 -14.19 16.80 7.94
C ALA A 15 -15.72 16.97 7.72
N ARG A 16 -16.19 18.17 7.35
CA ARG A 16 -17.65 18.44 7.28
C ARG A 16 -18.32 18.11 5.95
N GLN A 17 -17.58 17.89 4.87
CA GLN A 17 -18.17 17.56 3.57
C GLN A 17 -18.35 16.05 3.35
N ILE A 18 -17.75 15.21 4.21
CA ILE A 18 -17.93 13.76 4.22
C ILE A 18 -19.26 13.36 4.93
N TYR A 19 -19.84 14.23 5.76
CA TYR A 19 -21.00 13.90 6.62
C TYR A 19 -22.39 14.42 6.18
N LEU A 20 -22.52 15.04 5.00
CA LEU A 20 -23.83 15.55 4.50
C LEU A 20 -24.30 14.95 3.17
N ALA A 21 -23.67 13.87 2.71
CA ALA A 21 -24.20 13.07 1.61
C ALA A 21 -24.65 11.69 2.14
N GLY A 22 -25.97 11.55 2.28
CA GLY A 22 -26.80 10.34 2.37
C GLY A 22 -26.18 9.00 2.78
N GLU A 23 -26.87 8.33 3.71
CA GLU A 23 -26.74 6.90 4.04
C GLU A 23 -26.26 6.02 2.87
N PRO A 24 -25.31 5.09 3.09
CA PRO A 24 -24.87 4.19 2.04
C PRO A 24 -26.00 3.21 1.72
N ARG A 25 -26.76 3.52 0.67
CA ARG A 25 -27.55 2.50 -0.05
C ARG A 25 -26.59 1.36 -0.40
N ARG A 26 -26.94 0.16 0.07
CA ARG A 26 -26.31 -1.11 -0.34
C ARG A 26 -26.27 -1.18 -1.87
N SER A 27 -25.13 -0.79 -2.44
CA SER A 27 -24.84 -0.97 -3.85
C SER A 27 -24.00 -2.23 -3.99
N THR A 28 -24.67 -3.32 -4.37
CA THR A 28 -24.03 -4.51 -4.90
C THR A 28 -23.42 -4.18 -6.25
N SER A 29 -22.21 -3.63 -6.27
CA SER A 29 -21.42 -3.50 -7.49
C SER A 29 -20.04 -4.13 -7.27
N ARG A 30 -19.80 -5.22 -8.01
CA ARG A 30 -18.51 -5.87 -8.14
C ARG A 30 -17.54 -4.91 -8.82
N LEU A 31 -16.77 -4.15 -8.05
CA LEU A 31 -15.58 -3.47 -8.55
C LEU A 31 -14.39 -4.41 -8.42
N ALA A 32 -14.23 -5.24 -9.46
CA ALA A 32 -12.94 -5.82 -9.76
C ALA A 32 -11.99 -4.66 -10.12
N TRP A 33 -10.95 -4.46 -9.30
CA TRP A 33 -9.97 -3.40 -9.48
C TRP A 33 -9.23 -3.59 -10.82
N GLY A 34 -9.49 -2.68 -11.76
CA GLY A 34 -8.85 -2.65 -13.07
C GLY A 34 -7.39 -2.20 -12.97
N TYR A 35 -6.47 -3.15 -12.75
CA TYR A 35 -5.06 -3.00 -13.09
C TYR A 35 -4.82 -3.76 -14.40
N ALA A 36 -5.12 -3.12 -15.53
CA ALA A 36 -4.87 -3.67 -16.85
C ALA A 36 -3.36 -3.69 -17.17
N SER A 37 -2.85 -4.90 -17.42
CA SER A 37 -1.80 -5.24 -18.40
C SER A 37 -0.51 -4.39 -18.42
N LEU A 38 0.56 -4.88 -17.80
CA LEU A 38 1.93 -4.48 -18.14
C LEU A 38 2.50 -5.49 -19.17
N PRO A 39 3.09 -5.05 -20.31
CA PRO A 39 3.86 -5.95 -21.15
C PRO A 39 5.21 -6.29 -20.47
N VAL A 40 5.52 -7.58 -20.43
CA VAL A 40 6.83 -8.12 -20.09
C VAL A 40 7.73 -8.00 -21.32
N SER A 41 8.76 -7.15 -21.27
CA SER A 41 10.16 -7.52 -21.55
C SER A 41 11.04 -6.26 -21.59
N LEU A 42 12.16 -6.29 -20.88
CA LEU A 42 13.49 -6.19 -21.47
C LEU A 42 14.55 -6.43 -20.39
N SER A 43 15.54 -7.24 -20.75
CA SER A 43 16.66 -7.67 -19.93
C SER A 43 17.49 -6.50 -19.41
N ALA A 44 17.81 -6.48 -18.11
CA ALA A 44 18.86 -5.65 -17.56
C ALA A 44 20.06 -6.55 -17.21
N ARG A 45 21.10 -6.50 -18.06
CA ARG A 45 22.46 -6.85 -17.64
C ARG A 45 22.86 -5.86 -16.54
N GLY A 46 23.36 -6.41 -15.43
CA GLY A 46 23.65 -5.66 -14.22
C GLY A 46 24.82 -4.70 -14.38
N SER A 47 24.58 -3.46 -13.99
CA SER A 47 25.60 -2.54 -13.49
C SER A 47 25.08 -2.05 -12.14
N ARG A 48 25.71 -2.48 -11.03
CA ARG A 48 25.44 -1.89 -9.72
C ARG A 48 25.98 -0.46 -9.74
N VAL A 49 25.08 0.50 -9.88
CA VAL A 49 25.41 1.91 -9.67
C VAL A 49 25.51 2.13 -8.16
N SER A 50 26.72 2.39 -7.68
CA SER A 50 26.96 2.82 -6.31
C SER A 50 26.50 4.28 -6.18
N TYR A 51 25.47 4.53 -5.37
CA TYR A 51 25.02 5.89 -5.10
C TYR A 51 25.97 6.59 -4.12
N PRO A 52 26.28 7.89 -4.32
CA PRO A 52 27.06 8.69 -3.37
C PRO A 52 26.35 8.78 -1.99
N PRO A 53 27.07 9.15 -0.91
CA PRO A 53 26.51 9.26 0.44
C PRO A 53 25.27 10.15 0.42
N ARG A 54 24.15 9.58 0.89
CA ARG A 54 22.82 10.16 0.76
C ARG A 54 22.74 11.48 1.54
N MET A 55 22.59 12.62 0.85
CA MET A 55 22.02 13.81 1.48
C MET A 55 20.52 13.55 1.69
N ARG A 56 20.18 12.84 2.78
CA ARG A 56 18.79 12.56 3.15
C ARG A 56 18.26 13.77 3.90
N GLY A 57 17.32 14.50 3.31
CA GLY A 57 16.48 15.38 4.11
C GLY A 57 15.68 14.52 5.10
N GLN A 58 15.63 14.96 6.36
CA GLN A 58 14.78 14.37 7.38
C GLN A 58 13.31 14.51 6.97
N PHE A 59 12.50 13.51 7.24
CA PHE A 59 11.05 13.56 7.07
C PHE A 59 10.42 14.38 8.20
N THR A 60 9.72 15.43 7.83
CA THR A 60 9.05 16.33 8.77
C THR A 60 7.52 16.23 8.71
N GLY A 61 6.99 15.22 8.00
CA GLY A 61 5.56 15.17 7.63
C GLY A 61 5.31 15.58 6.18
N TRP A 62 4.12 15.24 5.66
CA TRP A 62 3.64 15.92 4.46
C TRP A 62 3.20 17.34 4.80
N PRO A 63 3.63 18.38 4.07
CA PRO A 63 3.10 19.72 4.28
C PRO A 63 1.60 19.78 3.94
N GLU A 64 0.81 20.63 4.61
CA GLU A 64 -0.64 20.77 4.34
C GLU A 64 -0.93 21.05 2.86
N GLN A 65 -0.05 21.84 2.21
CA GLN A 65 -0.15 22.17 0.78
C GLN A 65 -0.09 20.94 -0.13
N ALA A 66 0.41 19.80 0.34
CA ALA A 66 0.35 18.54 -0.39
C ALA A 66 -1.10 18.14 -0.70
N MET A 67 -2.02 18.36 0.25
CA MET A 67 -3.44 18.08 0.08
C MET A 67 -4.06 19.04 -0.93
N ASP A 68 -3.70 20.33 -0.89
CA ASP A 68 -4.17 21.31 -1.87
C ASP A 68 -3.75 20.94 -3.29
N VAL A 69 -2.49 20.47 -3.48
CA VAL A 69 -2.02 19.99 -4.78
C VAL A 69 -2.83 18.79 -5.26
N LEU A 70 -3.08 17.81 -4.39
CA LEU A 70 -3.87 16.63 -4.75
C LEU A 70 -5.33 16.98 -5.06
N TRP A 71 -5.89 17.96 -4.35
CA TRP A 71 -7.24 18.50 -4.60
C TRP A 71 -7.36 19.07 -6.02
N GLN A 72 -6.37 19.87 -6.43
CA GLN A 72 -6.33 20.47 -7.77
C GLN A 72 -6.16 19.43 -8.90
N LEU A 73 -5.70 18.22 -8.54
CA LEU A 73 -5.48 17.11 -9.47
C LEU A 73 -6.61 16.06 -9.45
N GLN A 74 -7.68 16.26 -8.67
CA GLN A 74 -8.79 15.30 -8.60
C GLN A 74 -9.54 15.13 -9.93
N GLY A 75 -10.15 13.96 -10.10
CA GLY A 75 -10.99 13.64 -11.25
C GLY A 75 -10.17 13.48 -12.52
N GLU A 76 -10.49 14.26 -13.55
CA GLU A 76 -9.80 14.26 -14.83
C GLU A 76 -9.14 15.62 -15.11
N PRO A 77 -8.03 15.96 -14.42
CA PRO A 77 -7.38 17.25 -14.59
C PRO A 77 -6.84 17.38 -16.02
N THR A 78 -7.00 18.55 -16.63
CA THR A 78 -6.46 18.80 -17.98
C THR A 78 -4.93 18.65 -18.02
N ARG A 79 -4.35 18.45 -19.21
CA ARG A 79 -2.88 18.43 -19.37
C ARG A 79 -2.23 19.71 -18.84
N VAL A 80 -2.86 20.87 -19.05
CA VAL A 80 -2.36 22.17 -18.57
C VAL A 80 -2.37 22.22 -17.05
N THR A 81 -3.44 21.75 -16.40
CA THR A 81 -3.52 21.65 -14.94
C THR A 81 -2.43 20.74 -14.38
N ARG A 82 -2.25 19.56 -14.97
CA ARG A 82 -1.20 18.63 -14.55
C ARG A 82 0.20 19.22 -14.70
N GLU A 83 0.47 19.90 -15.80
CA GLU A 83 1.75 20.58 -16.02
C GLU A 83 2.00 21.66 -14.96
N ARG A 84 0.99 22.49 -14.68
CA ARG A 84 1.07 23.58 -13.70
C ARG A 84 1.47 23.08 -12.31
N TYR A 85 0.86 21.99 -11.83
CA TYR A 85 1.11 21.45 -10.49
C TYR A 85 2.23 20.40 -10.43
N ARG A 86 2.94 20.12 -11.54
CA ARG A 86 3.96 19.07 -11.60
C ARG A 86 5.08 19.29 -10.58
N ALA A 87 5.66 20.48 -10.56
CA ALA A 87 6.77 20.80 -9.66
C ALA A 87 6.35 20.75 -8.19
N ASP A 88 5.16 21.27 -7.89
CA ASP A 88 4.60 21.22 -6.54
C ASP A 88 4.25 19.81 -6.10
N ARG A 89 3.69 18.97 -6.98
CA ARG A 89 3.44 17.56 -6.67
C ARG A 89 4.74 16.79 -6.40
N GLU A 90 5.79 17.04 -7.15
CA GLU A 90 7.10 16.45 -6.88
C GLU A 90 7.58 16.84 -5.48
N ARG A 91 7.66 18.15 -5.22
CA ARG A 91 8.22 18.72 -3.98
C ARG A 91 7.39 18.44 -2.74
N LEU A 92 6.06 18.55 -2.83
CA LEU A 92 5.14 18.50 -1.69
C LEU A 92 4.55 17.12 -1.44
N VAL A 93 4.50 16.23 -2.45
CA VAL A 93 3.85 14.91 -2.31
C VAL A 93 4.87 13.78 -2.40
N ARG A 94 5.71 13.78 -3.45
CA ARG A 94 6.63 12.67 -3.72
C ARG A 94 7.91 12.72 -2.90
N GLN A 95 8.54 13.88 -2.76
CA GLN A 95 9.76 14.03 -1.96
C GLN A 95 9.55 13.68 -0.47
N PRO A 96 8.43 14.06 0.20
CA PRO A 96 8.16 13.59 1.55
C PRO A 96 7.97 12.06 1.64
N MET A 97 7.35 11.41 0.64
CA MET A 97 7.29 9.93 0.59
C MET A 97 8.68 9.30 0.51
N ILE A 98 9.62 9.91 -0.24
CA ILE A 98 11.01 9.46 -0.32
C ILE A 98 11.72 9.64 1.03
N ALA A 99 11.54 10.79 1.67
CA ALA A 99 12.11 11.06 2.99
C ALA A 99 11.57 10.08 4.05
N LEU A 100 10.26 9.82 4.09
CA LEU A 100 9.65 8.84 4.98
C LEU A 100 10.26 7.45 4.81
N LEU A 101 10.38 6.97 3.56
CA LEU A 101 10.94 5.63 3.31
C LEU A 101 12.43 5.53 3.59
N ASN A 102 13.16 6.63 3.45
CA ASN A 102 14.54 6.69 3.88
C ASN A 102 14.66 6.47 5.40
N GLU A 103 13.83 7.10 6.21
CA GLU A 103 13.84 6.91 7.68
C GLU A 103 13.36 5.52 8.09
N VAL A 104 12.33 4.99 7.44
CA VAL A 104 11.88 3.61 7.62
C VAL A 104 13.02 2.62 7.34
N ALA A 105 13.77 2.83 6.25
CA ALA A 105 14.92 2.01 5.89
C ALA A 105 16.13 2.19 6.84
N ASP A 106 16.30 3.37 7.43
CA ASP A 106 17.35 3.61 8.43
C ASP A 106 17.04 2.96 9.78
N THR A 107 15.75 2.75 10.08
CA THR A 107 15.30 2.05 11.29
C THR A 107 15.46 0.53 11.17
N ASP A 108 15.16 -0.04 10.00
CA ASP A 108 15.31 -1.47 9.74
C ASP A 108 15.82 -1.72 8.31
N PRO A 109 17.04 -2.28 8.13
CA PRO A 109 17.61 -2.57 6.82
C PRO A 109 16.76 -3.47 5.93
N ARG A 110 15.82 -4.25 6.50
CA ARG A 110 14.87 -5.05 5.69
C ARG A 110 14.02 -4.20 4.76
N TYR A 111 13.91 -2.90 5.02
CA TYR A 111 13.13 -1.96 4.23
C TYR A 111 13.96 -1.14 3.23
N GLU A 112 15.25 -1.45 3.06
CA GLU A 112 16.15 -0.68 2.17
C GLU A 112 15.80 -0.79 0.68
N ASP A 113 15.24 -1.92 0.23
CA ASP A 113 14.83 -2.13 -1.16
C ASP A 113 13.44 -1.56 -1.44
N PHE A 114 13.37 -0.22 -1.54
CA PHE A 114 12.14 0.48 -1.84
C PHE A 114 12.17 1.23 -3.18
N SER A 115 10.99 1.59 -3.68
CA SER A 115 10.83 2.47 -4.82
C SER A 115 9.62 3.35 -4.64
N VAL A 116 9.81 4.65 -4.80
CA VAL A 116 8.72 5.62 -4.91
C VAL A 116 8.42 5.82 -6.38
N TRP A 117 7.15 5.78 -6.75
CA TRP A 117 6.74 5.79 -8.16
C TRP A 117 6.56 7.21 -8.66
N HIS A 118 7.01 7.48 -9.89
CA HIS A 118 6.75 8.76 -10.54
C HIS A 118 5.33 8.80 -11.09
N TYR A 119 4.84 9.98 -11.45
CA TYR A 119 3.57 10.08 -12.17
C TYR A 119 3.68 9.43 -13.56
N ARG A 120 2.58 8.84 -14.03
CA ARG A 120 2.42 8.31 -15.40
C ARG A 120 1.43 9.16 -16.19
N THR A 121 0.99 8.67 -17.34
CA THR A 121 0.05 9.34 -18.25
C THR A 121 -1.33 9.54 -17.65
N ASP A 122 -1.82 8.55 -16.90
CA ASP A 122 -3.22 8.49 -16.49
C ASP A 122 -3.49 9.34 -15.25
N SER A 123 -4.67 9.97 -15.20
CA SER A 123 -5.13 10.89 -14.13
C SER A 123 -4.98 10.31 -12.73
N TRP A 124 -5.19 9.00 -12.57
CA TRP A 124 -5.06 8.29 -11.30
C TRP A 124 -3.67 8.45 -10.67
N TRP A 125 -2.60 8.39 -11.47
CA TRP A 125 -1.21 8.54 -10.99
C TRP A 125 -0.91 9.95 -10.52
N TRP A 126 -1.66 10.94 -10.98
CA TRP A 126 -1.53 12.32 -10.52
C TRP A 126 -2.18 12.52 -9.15
N GLN A 127 -3.20 11.73 -8.83
CA GLN A 127 -3.98 11.79 -7.59
C GLN A 127 -3.43 10.89 -6.47
N HIS A 128 -2.59 9.91 -6.81
CA HIS A 128 -2.06 8.94 -5.85
C HIS A 128 -0.54 8.88 -5.93
N GLN A 129 0.11 9.07 -4.78
CA GLN A 129 1.53 8.82 -4.64
C GLN A 129 1.75 7.42 -4.07
N CYS A 130 2.32 6.55 -4.89
CA CYS A 130 2.57 5.15 -4.51
C CYS A 130 4.05 4.91 -4.22
N ALA A 131 4.32 4.01 -3.30
CA ALA A 131 5.62 3.44 -3.07
C ALA A 131 5.52 1.96 -2.70
N VAL A 132 6.60 1.24 -2.90
CA VAL A 132 6.70 -0.19 -2.55
C VAL A 132 8.04 -0.45 -1.85
N ILE A 133 8.02 -1.31 -0.84
CA ILE A 133 9.18 -1.91 -0.18
C ILE A 133 9.12 -3.41 -0.50
N ARG A 134 10.17 -3.94 -1.13
CA ARG A 134 10.20 -5.34 -1.58
C ARG A 134 10.87 -6.21 -0.52
N LEU A 135 10.14 -7.21 -0.02
CA LEU A 135 10.64 -8.17 0.98
C LEU A 135 10.97 -9.53 0.36
N GLY A 136 10.42 -9.80 -0.83
CA GLY A 136 10.69 -11.01 -1.60
C GLY A 136 10.11 -10.90 -3.01
N ARG A 137 10.29 -11.96 -3.80
CA ARG A 137 9.71 -12.00 -5.15
C ARG A 137 8.19 -11.93 -5.09
N LYS A 138 7.64 -10.84 -5.64
CA LYS A 138 6.19 -10.54 -5.66
C LYS A 138 5.59 -10.35 -4.27
N ILE A 139 6.43 -10.16 -3.24
CA ILE A 139 6.00 -9.96 -1.85
C ILE A 139 6.54 -8.61 -1.39
N GLU A 140 5.63 -7.68 -1.10
CA GLU A 140 5.96 -6.29 -0.84
C GLU A 140 5.03 -5.62 0.17
N ILE A 141 5.52 -4.56 0.80
CA ILE A 141 4.70 -3.56 1.48
C ILE A 141 4.47 -2.43 0.50
N GLY A 142 3.21 -2.06 0.26
CA GLY A 142 2.83 -0.91 -0.54
C GLY A 142 2.33 0.23 0.35
N LEU A 143 2.77 1.46 0.06
CA LEU A 143 2.21 2.69 0.61
C LEU A 143 1.51 3.47 -0.50
N ARG A 144 0.40 4.10 -0.16
CA ARG A 144 -0.34 4.98 -1.05
C ARG A 144 -0.80 6.20 -0.28
N PHE A 145 -0.42 7.38 -0.75
CA PHE A 145 -0.88 8.66 -0.22
C PHE A 145 -1.80 9.32 -1.25
N SER A 146 -2.99 9.74 -0.82
CA SER A 146 -3.99 10.49 -1.58
C SER A 146 -4.77 11.41 -0.65
N LEU A 147 -5.86 12.02 -1.13
CA LEU A 147 -6.74 12.86 -0.30
C LEU A 147 -7.47 12.09 0.80
N ASP A 148 -7.57 10.77 0.69
CA ASP A 148 -8.09 9.91 1.76
C ASP A 148 -7.03 9.62 2.84
N GLY A 149 -5.82 10.21 2.70
CA GLY A 149 -4.70 10.02 3.60
C GLY A 149 -3.74 8.92 3.15
N LEU A 150 -3.02 8.39 4.13
CA LEU A 150 -2.05 7.32 3.93
C LEU A 150 -2.76 5.96 4.08
N ARG A 151 -2.44 5.04 3.17
CA ARG A 151 -2.85 3.63 3.22
C ARG A 151 -1.62 2.75 3.09
N ILE A 152 -1.63 1.65 3.83
CA ILE A 152 -0.62 0.59 3.76
C ILE A 152 -1.26 -0.73 3.30
N GLN A 153 -0.48 -1.53 2.59
CA GLN A 153 -0.83 -2.90 2.27
C GLN A 153 0.39 -3.82 2.34
N GLY A 154 0.22 -5.05 2.83
CA GLY A 154 1.15 -6.15 2.60
C GLY A 154 0.57 -7.03 1.50
N ALA A 155 1.34 -7.34 0.46
CA ALA A 155 0.82 -8.03 -0.71
C ALA A 155 1.76 -9.13 -1.19
N TRP A 156 1.18 -10.30 -1.46
CA TRP A 156 1.67 -11.24 -2.46
C TRP A 156 0.73 -11.21 -3.66
N TRP A 157 1.16 -10.63 -4.78
CA TRP A 157 0.32 -10.40 -5.97
C TRP A 157 1.13 -10.51 -7.27
N TYR A 158 0.44 -10.79 -8.39
CA TYR A 158 1.07 -11.13 -9.68
C TYR A 158 2.11 -12.25 -9.56
N PRO A 159 1.72 -13.43 -9.03
CA PRO A 159 2.64 -14.52 -8.77
C PRO A 159 3.41 -14.93 -10.03
N ASP A 160 4.71 -15.15 -9.89
CA ASP A 160 5.52 -15.81 -10.91
C ASP A 160 4.97 -17.24 -11.14
N PRO A 161 5.20 -17.85 -12.33
CA PRO A 161 4.85 -19.25 -12.57
C PRO A 161 5.34 -20.17 -11.44
N GLY A 162 4.46 -21.04 -10.95
CA GLY A 162 4.73 -21.98 -9.86
C GLY A 162 4.54 -21.44 -8.43
N GLN A 163 4.54 -20.12 -8.20
CA GLN A 163 4.33 -19.57 -6.85
C GLN A 163 2.96 -19.94 -6.27
N VAL A 164 1.91 -19.95 -7.10
CA VAL A 164 0.57 -20.35 -6.66
C VAL A 164 0.54 -21.81 -6.18
N ASP A 165 1.28 -22.71 -6.85
CA ASP A 165 1.33 -24.11 -6.45
C ASP A 165 2.16 -24.31 -5.19
N MET A 166 3.25 -23.56 -5.02
CA MET A 166 4.03 -23.54 -3.77
C MET A 166 3.18 -23.05 -2.59
N PHE A 167 2.43 -21.96 -2.80
CA PHE A 167 1.48 -21.44 -1.82
C PHE A 167 0.46 -22.53 -1.42
N ARG A 168 -0.16 -23.20 -2.39
CA ARG A 168 -1.14 -24.26 -2.11
C ARG A 168 -0.52 -25.45 -1.37
N LYS A 169 0.69 -25.89 -1.74
CA LYS A 169 1.41 -26.94 -1.02
C LYS A 169 1.67 -26.55 0.44
N ALA A 170 2.09 -25.31 0.68
CA ALA A 170 2.30 -24.78 2.02
C ALA A 170 0.99 -24.66 2.82
N VAL A 171 -0.10 -24.24 2.17
CA VAL A 171 -1.44 -24.18 2.77
C VAL A 171 -2.01 -25.55 3.06
N ALA A 172 -1.67 -26.59 2.30
CA ALA A 172 -2.14 -27.96 2.54
C ALA A 172 -1.32 -28.70 3.61
N SER A 173 -0.02 -28.39 3.74
CA SER A 173 0.84 -28.99 4.77
C SER A 173 0.34 -28.71 6.19
N GLU A 174 0.31 -29.72 7.05
CA GLU A 174 -0.14 -29.60 8.45
C GLU A 174 0.61 -28.56 9.27
N ARG A 175 1.93 -28.38 9.05
CA ARG A 175 2.71 -27.42 9.83
C ARG A 175 2.43 -25.99 9.37
N SER A 176 2.87 -25.65 8.15
CA SER A 176 2.79 -24.28 7.64
C SER A 176 1.36 -23.80 7.42
N GLY A 177 0.45 -24.68 7.05
CA GLY A 177 -0.92 -24.26 6.76
C GLY A 177 -1.82 -24.17 8.00
N ARG A 178 -1.41 -24.68 9.18
CA ARG A 178 -2.07 -24.34 10.46
C ARG A 178 -1.65 -22.96 10.96
N GLU A 179 -0.44 -22.51 10.63
CA GLU A 179 0.06 -21.19 11.00
C GLU A 179 -0.69 -20.07 10.26
N LEU A 180 -0.94 -20.22 8.95
CA LEU A 180 -1.50 -19.15 8.12
C LEU A 180 -2.90 -18.64 8.57
N PRO A 181 -3.89 -19.49 8.89
CA PRO A 181 -5.17 -19.02 9.41
C PRO A 181 -5.02 -18.15 10.67
N ALA A 182 -4.17 -18.57 11.62
CA ALA A 182 -3.94 -17.83 12.85
C ALA A 182 -3.30 -16.45 12.58
N ILE A 183 -2.34 -16.40 11.66
CA ILE A 183 -1.73 -15.14 11.20
C ILE A 183 -2.78 -14.23 10.56
N LEU A 184 -3.63 -14.77 9.69
CA LEU A 184 -4.67 -13.98 9.03
C LEU A 184 -5.72 -13.46 10.00
N ASP A 185 -6.06 -14.24 11.02
CA ASP A 185 -7.01 -13.81 12.04
C ASP A 185 -6.43 -12.71 12.94
N ASP A 186 -5.14 -12.77 13.28
CA ASP A 186 -4.44 -11.69 13.98
C ASP A 186 -4.43 -10.39 13.15
N VAL A 187 -4.06 -10.50 11.88
CA VAL A 187 -4.04 -9.35 10.94
C VAL A 187 -5.44 -8.74 10.78
N ARG A 188 -6.51 -9.57 10.72
CA ARG A 188 -7.90 -9.07 10.70
C ARG A 188 -8.27 -8.34 11.98
N LYS A 189 -7.90 -8.86 13.15
CA LYS A 189 -8.17 -8.21 14.45
C LYS A 189 -7.51 -6.83 14.56
N LYS A 190 -6.38 -6.63 13.88
CA LYS A 190 -5.69 -5.34 13.72
C LYS A 190 -6.34 -4.40 12.69
N GLY A 191 -7.49 -4.78 12.12
CA GLY A 191 -8.28 -3.94 11.22
C GLY A 191 -7.86 -3.98 9.76
N TYR A 192 -7.12 -5.01 9.32
CA TYR A 192 -6.76 -5.18 7.91
C TYR A 192 -7.81 -5.98 7.15
N ASP A 193 -8.16 -5.49 5.97
CA ASP A 193 -8.98 -6.21 5.00
C ASP A 193 -8.12 -7.24 4.26
N ILE A 194 -8.49 -8.51 4.37
CA ILE A 194 -7.86 -9.60 3.63
C ILE A 194 -8.56 -9.78 2.28
N THR A 195 -7.85 -9.47 1.22
CA THR A 195 -8.33 -9.52 -0.16
C THR A 195 -7.34 -10.28 -1.06
N GLY A 196 -7.65 -10.35 -2.35
CA GLY A 196 -6.83 -11.02 -3.34
C GLY A 196 -7.68 -11.62 -4.45
N ASP A 197 -7.00 -12.21 -5.43
CA ASP A 197 -7.61 -12.99 -6.48
C ASP A 197 -7.94 -14.38 -5.95
N VAL A 198 -9.23 -14.71 -5.91
CA VAL A 198 -9.74 -15.96 -5.33
C VAL A 198 -10.52 -16.71 -6.40
N MET A 199 -10.14 -17.96 -6.66
CA MET A 199 -10.85 -18.84 -7.57
C MET A 199 -12.26 -19.11 -7.09
N LYS A 200 -13.22 -19.34 -7.99
CA LYS A 200 -14.60 -19.71 -7.60
C LYS A 200 -14.72 -21.14 -7.06
N ARG A 201 -13.92 -22.06 -7.58
CA ARG A 201 -13.91 -23.48 -7.22
C ARG A 201 -12.58 -23.86 -6.58
N PRO A 202 -12.54 -24.89 -5.72
CA PRO A 202 -11.28 -25.43 -5.20
C PRO A 202 -10.33 -25.82 -6.34
N PRO A 203 -9.01 -25.67 -6.15
CA PRO A 203 -8.03 -26.14 -7.12
C PRO A 203 -8.09 -27.67 -7.27
N ARG A 204 -7.74 -28.18 -8.46
CA ARG A 204 -7.59 -29.63 -8.69
C ARG A 204 -6.49 -30.19 -7.80
N GLY A 205 -6.62 -31.45 -7.39
CA GLY A 205 -5.63 -32.16 -6.56
C GLY A 205 -5.78 -31.96 -5.05
N TYR A 206 -6.83 -31.26 -4.60
CA TYR A 206 -7.16 -31.11 -3.18
C TYR A 206 -8.61 -31.56 -2.92
N PRO A 207 -8.89 -32.23 -1.79
CA PRO A 207 -10.25 -32.58 -1.41
C PRO A 207 -11.13 -31.33 -1.31
N THR A 208 -12.39 -31.42 -1.74
CA THR A 208 -13.33 -30.29 -1.67
C THR A 208 -13.63 -29.87 -0.24
N ASP A 209 -13.59 -30.84 0.69
CA ASP A 209 -13.79 -30.71 2.14
C ASP A 209 -12.49 -30.45 2.91
N HIS A 210 -11.37 -30.12 2.22
CA HIS A 210 -10.13 -29.79 2.90
C HIS A 210 -10.35 -28.64 3.92
N PRO A 211 -9.83 -28.74 5.16
CA PRO A 211 -10.11 -27.77 6.23
C PRO A 211 -9.70 -26.34 5.88
N ARG A 212 -8.80 -26.19 4.91
CA ARG A 212 -8.25 -24.91 4.42
C ARG A 212 -8.64 -24.60 2.97
N THR A 213 -9.73 -25.18 2.46
CA THR A 213 -10.22 -24.97 1.07
C THR A 213 -10.34 -23.49 0.69
N ASN A 214 -10.79 -22.63 1.61
CA ASN A 214 -10.90 -21.19 1.35
C ASN A 214 -9.55 -20.56 1.03
N LEU A 215 -8.49 -20.94 1.75
CA LEU A 215 -7.14 -20.45 1.50
C LEU A 215 -6.54 -21.03 0.21
N LEU A 216 -6.79 -22.31 -0.09
CA LEU A 216 -6.30 -22.96 -1.32
C LEU A 216 -6.80 -22.29 -2.62
N ARG A 217 -7.93 -21.58 -2.54
CA ARG A 217 -8.51 -20.85 -3.66
C ARG A 217 -7.80 -19.54 -3.99
N HIS A 218 -6.97 -19.00 -3.08
CA HIS A 218 -6.22 -17.78 -3.34
C HIS A 218 -5.14 -17.99 -4.40
N ARG A 219 -5.05 -17.04 -5.33
CA ARG A 219 -3.95 -16.85 -6.29
C ARG A 219 -3.11 -15.61 -5.96
N SER A 220 -3.64 -14.73 -5.12
CA SER A 220 -2.92 -13.67 -4.44
C SER A 220 -3.52 -13.44 -3.06
N LEU A 221 -2.76 -12.80 -2.19
CA LEU A 221 -3.16 -12.51 -0.82
C LEU A 221 -2.66 -11.11 -0.45
N ILE A 222 -3.60 -10.25 -0.08
CA ILE A 222 -3.35 -8.84 0.21
C ILE A 222 -4.01 -8.52 1.54
N ALA A 223 -3.27 -7.91 2.46
CA ALA A 223 -3.79 -7.34 3.70
C ALA A 223 -3.61 -5.83 3.63
N ALA A 224 -4.70 -5.05 3.67
CA ALA A 224 -4.63 -3.60 3.53
C ALA A 224 -5.50 -2.89 4.56
N ARG A 225 -5.07 -1.70 5.00
CA ARG A 225 -5.89 -0.79 5.82
C ARG A 225 -5.55 0.67 5.54
N PRO A 226 -6.52 1.60 5.62
CA PRO A 226 -6.20 3.01 5.77
C PRO A 226 -5.44 3.23 7.08
N LEU A 227 -4.44 4.11 7.07
CA LEU A 227 -3.80 4.65 8.26
C LEU A 227 -4.44 5.97 8.69
N GLY A 228 -5.01 6.71 7.74
CA GLY A 228 -5.75 7.95 7.99
C GLY A 228 -5.06 9.19 7.43
N CYS A 229 -5.68 10.35 7.70
CA CYS A 229 -5.24 11.69 7.27
C CYS A 229 -5.23 12.72 8.41
N GLU A 230 -5.13 12.25 9.66
CA GLU A 230 -5.13 13.11 10.83
C GLU A 230 -3.81 13.89 10.97
N GLU A 231 -3.73 14.77 11.98
CA GLU A 231 -2.62 15.73 12.16
C GLU A 231 -1.23 15.08 12.15
N TRP A 232 -1.10 13.84 12.64
CA TRP A 232 0.17 13.10 12.66
C TRP A 232 0.78 12.91 11.26
N LEU A 233 -0.03 12.91 10.19
CA LEU A 233 0.43 12.80 8.80
C LEU A 233 1.34 13.97 8.41
N HIS A 234 1.14 15.12 9.05
CA HIS A 234 1.88 16.36 8.84
C HIS A 234 3.08 16.50 9.79
N THR A 235 3.50 15.41 10.43
CA THR A 235 4.61 15.39 11.39
C THR A 235 5.53 14.17 11.17
N PRO A 236 6.72 14.13 11.81
CA PRO A 236 7.58 12.95 11.79
C PRO A 236 6.92 11.65 12.30
N GLU A 237 5.84 11.74 13.11
CA GLU A 237 5.13 10.58 13.66
C GLU A 237 4.62 9.60 12.58
N ALA A 238 4.41 10.06 11.33
CA ALA A 238 4.01 9.17 10.25
C ALA A 238 5.00 8.02 9.99
N VAL A 239 6.29 8.20 10.31
CA VAL A 239 7.31 7.13 10.24
C VAL A 239 6.97 6.02 11.22
N ASP A 240 6.67 6.35 12.48
CA ASP A 240 6.31 5.38 13.52
C ASP A 240 5.01 4.65 13.19
N ARG A 241 4.03 5.35 12.62
CA ARG A 241 2.76 4.73 12.17
C ARG A 241 3.00 3.73 11.04
N VAL A 242 3.89 4.04 10.10
CA VAL A 242 4.26 3.11 9.01
C VAL A 242 5.03 1.92 9.55
N LEU A 243 5.99 2.11 10.46
CA LEU A 243 6.76 1.03 11.07
C LEU A 243 5.87 0.10 11.90
N SER A 244 4.98 0.65 12.72
CA SER A 244 3.99 -0.11 13.49
C SER A 244 3.10 -0.94 12.57
N ALA A 245 2.59 -0.34 11.49
CA ALA A 245 1.76 -1.05 10.52
C ALA A 245 2.54 -2.07 9.66
N ALA A 246 3.84 -1.88 9.46
CA ALA A 246 4.72 -2.87 8.83
C ALA A 246 4.96 -4.06 9.77
N ALA A 247 5.14 -3.81 11.08
CA ALA A 247 5.25 -4.85 12.09
C ALA A 247 3.96 -5.70 12.21
N ASP A 248 2.78 -5.06 12.10
CA ASP A 248 1.49 -5.77 12.04
C ASP A 248 1.42 -6.79 10.89
N LEU A 249 2.08 -6.50 9.77
CA LEU A 249 2.09 -7.33 8.56
C LEU A 249 3.24 -8.36 8.53
N ASP A 250 4.22 -8.26 9.43
CA ASP A 250 5.48 -9.00 9.36
C ASP A 250 5.27 -10.52 9.31
N ALA A 251 4.46 -11.06 10.24
CA ALA A 251 4.19 -12.49 10.31
C ALA A 251 3.61 -13.05 8.99
N LEU A 252 2.68 -12.32 8.37
CA LEU A 252 2.08 -12.71 7.09
C LEU A 252 3.11 -12.66 5.95
N LEU A 253 3.83 -11.55 5.84
CA LEU A 253 4.79 -11.34 4.76
C LEU A 253 5.97 -12.31 4.87
N MET A 254 6.47 -12.56 6.08
CA MET A 254 7.56 -13.52 6.30
C MET A 254 7.12 -14.97 6.08
N TRP A 255 5.88 -15.32 6.41
CA TRP A 255 5.31 -16.62 6.04
C TRP A 255 5.29 -16.78 4.52
N LEU A 256 4.85 -15.77 3.78
CA LEU A 256 4.85 -15.77 2.31
C LEU A 256 6.28 -15.86 1.75
N VAL A 257 7.24 -15.10 2.28
CA VAL A 257 8.65 -15.14 1.84
C VAL A 257 9.25 -16.53 2.05
N ARG A 258 8.91 -17.18 3.17
CA ARG A 258 9.41 -18.51 3.51
C ARG A 258 8.85 -19.60 2.61
N HIS A 259 7.57 -19.52 2.25
CA HIS A 259 6.83 -20.63 1.63
C HIS A 259 6.51 -20.43 0.15
N VAL A 260 6.52 -19.20 -0.36
CA VAL A 260 6.15 -18.85 -1.74
C VAL A 260 7.38 -18.38 -2.51
N LYS A 261 8.42 -19.21 -2.49
CA LYS A 261 9.70 -18.94 -3.16
C LYS A 261 9.58 -19.15 -4.68
N ARG A 262 10.60 -18.68 -5.41
CA ARG A 262 10.73 -18.93 -6.86
C ARG A 262 10.64 -20.43 -7.14
N ALA A 263 9.90 -20.83 -8.16
CA ALA A 263 10.16 -22.11 -8.81
C ALA A 263 11.57 -22.04 -9.45
N ALA A 264 12.34 -23.11 -9.33
CA ALA A 264 13.67 -23.21 -9.95
C ALA A 264 13.57 -22.91 -11.45
#